data_AF-A0A7X8PU57-F1
#
_entry.id   AF-A0A7X8PU57-F1
#
_cell.length_a   1.000
_cell.length_b   1.000
_cell.length_c   1.000
_cell.angle_alpha   90.00
_cell.angle_beta   90.00
_cell.angle_gamma   90.00
#
_symmetry.space_group_name_H-M   'P 1'
#
loop_
_entity.id
_entity.type
_entity.pdbx_description
1 polymer ?
#
loop_
_entity_poly.entity_id
_entity_poly.type
_entity_poly.pdbx_seq_one_letter_code
_entity_poly.pdbx_strand_id
1 'polypeptide(L)'
;MFINKIISSLFVIWLVFVTPSYASSIYPSQSSPLLVSEYESSMQTFDTAIEEMCVAWRMRIKTKETCDSAFRYAPLPYSPDSIRIKRIAMMPTILEMTYNDVVGRYINLYCDRNREISYMLALSQHYFPIFETIFEQYNLPNELKYLSIVESALNPRATSRMGAAGLWQFMPTTGKLYNLEMNSIYDERRDPIKSTHAAAQHFRDLYEIFQDWNLVIAAYNCGTGNVNKAIRRSGGKKDYWEIYPYLPIETRNYVPAFIAVNYMMYYADSYHICPASIDIPLVTDTLHVTKRIDLLHVSQVLDIPIEQIRLLNPCYKNDIIPDSEKPFILRLPSHLAYLFIEKQDSLYMSQRDVTKQPISLSKSATPHACSSVHIVRSGENLSIIAKRYGITVRQLMNWNNLTSPLVRVGQRLHLNSSKDISVYVVKKGDSLWTIAKNTSVSVEKIKQANRNKNLRILQPGQQLTIPKN
;
A
#
# COMPACT_ATOMS: atom_id res chain seq x y z
N MET A 1 61.06 -43.43 42.31
CA MET A 1 61.42 -43.65 43.73
C MET A 1 60.18 -43.32 44.55
N PHE A 2 59.55 -44.34 45.18
CA PHE A 2 58.37 -44.33 46.08
C PHE A 2 57.12 -43.51 45.68
N ILE A 3 55.92 -44.05 45.39
CA ILE A 3 55.13 -45.26 45.78
C ILE A 3 54.37 -45.14 47.13
N ASN A 4 53.03 -45.02 47.06
CA ASN A 4 51.94 -45.64 47.87
C ASN A 4 50.71 -44.70 48.04
N LYS A 5 49.43 -45.13 48.10
CA LYS A 5 48.74 -46.36 47.64
C LYS A 5 47.19 -46.21 47.63
N ILE A 6 46.56 -46.95 46.70
CA ILE A 6 45.23 -47.64 46.62
C ILE A 6 44.40 -47.67 47.94
N ILE A 7 43.05 -47.51 48.03
CA ILE A 7 41.85 -48.23 47.46
C ILE A 7 40.58 -47.32 47.57
N SER A 8 39.33 -47.57 47.10
CA SER A 8 38.61 -48.62 46.30
C SER A 8 37.36 -47.94 45.63
N SER A 9 36.88 -48.25 44.42
CA SER A 9 36.11 -49.43 43.91
C SER A 9 34.64 -49.58 44.37
N LEU A 10 33.68 -49.37 43.45
CA LEU A 10 32.53 -50.27 43.25
C LEU A 10 31.90 -50.07 41.86
N PHE A 11 31.70 -51.18 41.15
CA PHE A 11 31.24 -51.28 39.76
C PHE A 11 29.92 -52.08 39.80
N VAL A 12 28.83 -51.58 39.20
CA VAL A 12 27.67 -52.42 38.87
C VAL A 12 27.21 -52.09 37.45
N ILE A 13 27.35 -53.09 36.58
CA ILE A 13 26.83 -53.10 35.22
C ILE A 13 25.39 -53.60 35.27
N TRP A 14 24.47 -52.94 34.57
CA TRP A 14 23.27 -53.63 34.06
C TRP A 14 23.05 -53.24 32.60
N LEU A 15 22.99 -54.26 31.75
CA LEU A 15 22.98 -54.14 30.29
C LEU A 15 21.81 -55.01 29.80
N VAL A 16 20.76 -54.40 29.27
CA VAL A 16 19.63 -55.11 28.64
C VAL A 16 19.36 -54.49 27.28
N PHE A 17 19.59 -55.30 26.24
CA PHE A 17 19.16 -55.04 24.87
C PHE A 17 17.88 -55.83 24.59
N VAL A 18 16.77 -55.16 24.26
CA VAL A 18 15.63 -55.75 23.53
C VAL A 18 15.02 -54.71 22.59
N THR A 19 15.34 -54.87 21.29
CA THR A 19 14.64 -54.49 20.03
C THR A 19 13.80 -53.19 19.88
N PRO A 20 13.81 -52.55 18.70
CA PRO A 20 13.04 -51.32 18.43
C PRO A 20 11.58 -51.60 18.07
N SER A 21 10.65 -50.98 18.81
CA SER A 21 9.26 -50.83 18.37
C SER A 21 9.06 -49.48 17.68
N TYR A 22 8.56 -49.50 16.46
CA TYR A 22 8.06 -48.30 15.78
C TYR A 22 6.93 -47.67 16.60
N ALA A 23 7.15 -46.46 17.09
CA ALA A 23 6.11 -45.64 17.73
C ALA A 23 6.08 -44.26 17.05
N SER A 24 5.05 -44.05 16.25
CA SER A 24 4.72 -42.75 15.65
C SER A 24 4.29 -41.76 16.74
N SER A 25 5.19 -40.91 17.22
CA SER A 25 4.86 -39.82 18.14
C SER A 25 4.56 -38.52 17.39
N ILE A 26 3.26 -38.26 17.24
CA ILE A 26 2.72 -36.95 16.91
C ILE A 26 3.11 -36.00 18.06
N TYR A 27 3.90 -34.97 17.77
CA TYR A 27 4.12 -33.86 18.69
C TYR A 27 3.21 -32.68 18.34
N PRO A 28 2.22 -32.32 19.18
CA PRO A 28 1.48 -31.09 19.01
C PRO A 28 2.35 -29.91 19.45
N SER A 29 2.50 -28.91 18.57
CA SER A 29 3.18 -27.65 18.87
C SER A 29 2.35 -26.79 19.83
N GLN A 30 2.42 -27.03 21.13
CA GLN A 30 1.87 -26.13 22.15
C GLN A 30 2.79 -24.92 22.35
N SER A 31 2.68 -23.96 21.44
CA SER A 31 3.05 -22.58 21.74
C SER A 31 2.11 -22.04 22.82
N SER A 32 2.64 -21.28 23.78
CA SER A 32 1.81 -20.75 24.88
C SER A 32 0.78 -19.73 24.33
N PRO A 33 -0.46 -19.67 24.85
CA PRO A 33 -1.51 -18.79 24.32
C PRO A 33 -1.11 -17.31 24.28
N LEU A 34 -0.28 -16.88 25.25
CA LEU A 34 0.30 -15.53 25.30
C LEU A 34 1.20 -15.25 24.09
N LEU A 35 2.12 -16.17 23.73
CA LEU A 35 3.00 -16.01 22.57
C LEU A 35 2.24 -16.01 21.24
N VAL A 36 1.12 -16.74 21.14
CA VAL A 36 0.26 -16.72 19.94
C VAL A 36 -0.45 -15.37 19.80
N SER A 37 -1.00 -14.82 20.89
CA SER A 37 -1.65 -13.50 20.86
C SER A 37 -0.67 -12.33 20.66
N GLU A 38 0.56 -12.45 21.17
CA GLU A 38 1.64 -11.49 20.90
C GLU A 38 2.08 -11.53 19.43
N TYR A 39 2.12 -12.72 18.83
CA TYR A 39 2.39 -12.92 17.40
C TYR A 39 1.32 -12.24 16.54
N GLU A 40 0.03 -12.59 16.73
CA GLU A 40 -1.09 -12.01 15.97
C GLU A 40 -1.20 -10.48 16.10
N SER A 41 -0.95 -9.92 17.28
CA SER A 41 -0.99 -8.47 17.51
C SER A 41 0.12 -7.74 16.73
N SER A 42 1.34 -8.28 16.76
CA SER A 42 2.52 -7.69 16.10
C SER A 42 2.50 -7.75 14.56
N MET A 43 1.67 -8.62 13.99
CA MET A 43 1.57 -8.81 12.54
C MET A 43 0.90 -7.63 11.82
N GLN A 44 0.23 -6.70 12.52
CA GLN A 44 -0.56 -5.65 11.88
C GLN A 44 0.21 -4.78 10.88
N THR A 45 1.47 -4.40 11.10
CA THR A 45 2.21 -3.53 10.16
C THR A 45 2.57 -4.28 8.88
N PHE A 46 3.19 -5.46 9.00
CA PHE A 46 3.57 -6.25 7.83
C PHE A 46 2.35 -6.81 7.08
N ASP A 47 1.33 -7.29 7.80
CA ASP A 47 0.10 -7.78 7.16
C ASP A 47 -0.70 -6.63 6.53
N THR A 48 -0.80 -5.46 7.16
CA THR A 48 -1.43 -4.30 6.50
C THR A 48 -0.63 -3.85 5.28
N ALA A 49 0.71 -3.84 5.32
CA ALA A 49 1.53 -3.48 4.15
C ALA A 49 1.36 -4.48 3.00
N ILE A 50 1.30 -5.79 3.30
CA ILE A 50 1.08 -6.86 2.32
C ILE A 50 -0.37 -6.87 1.79
N GLU A 51 -1.38 -6.66 2.64
CA GLU A 51 -2.78 -6.51 2.24
C GLU A 51 -2.97 -5.24 1.38
N GLU A 52 -2.38 -4.11 1.77
CA GLU A 52 -2.38 -2.88 0.96
C GLU A 52 -1.68 -3.09 -0.37
N MET A 53 -0.56 -3.82 -0.41
CA MET A 53 0.10 -4.21 -1.66
C MET A 53 -0.83 -5.04 -2.54
N CYS A 54 -1.42 -6.11 -2.02
CA CYS A 54 -2.36 -6.98 -2.75
C CYS A 54 -3.65 -6.28 -3.21
N VAL A 55 -4.12 -5.26 -2.48
CA VAL A 55 -5.31 -4.48 -2.81
C VAL A 55 -5.02 -3.33 -3.78
N ALA A 56 -3.89 -2.64 -3.62
CA ALA A 56 -3.45 -1.56 -4.51
C ALA A 56 -3.01 -2.11 -5.87
N TRP A 57 -2.22 -3.17 -5.86
CA TRP A 57 -1.70 -3.83 -7.06
C TRP A 57 -2.60 -5.00 -7.47
N ARG A 58 -3.82 -4.68 -7.92
CA ARG A 58 -4.67 -5.60 -8.72
C ARG A 58 -4.08 -5.87 -10.12
N MET A 59 -2.80 -6.21 -10.16
CA MET A 59 -2.05 -6.49 -11.37
C MET A 59 -2.45 -7.85 -11.90
N ARG A 60 -2.76 -7.89 -13.20
CA ARG A 60 -2.79 -9.15 -13.93
C ARG A 60 -1.38 -9.70 -13.92
N ILE A 61 -1.12 -10.71 -13.08
CA ILE A 61 0.13 -11.48 -13.13
C ILE A 61 0.18 -12.15 -14.51
N LYS A 62 0.84 -11.50 -15.46
CA LYS A 62 1.39 -12.19 -16.63
C LYS A 62 2.66 -12.85 -16.14
N THR A 63 2.59 -14.13 -15.83
CA THR A 63 3.76 -14.94 -15.49
C THR A 63 4.75 -14.93 -16.66
N LYS A 64 5.82 -14.12 -16.58
CA LYS A 64 6.91 -14.23 -17.55
C LYS A 64 7.57 -15.60 -17.36
N GLU A 65 7.87 -16.28 -18.46
CA GLU A 65 8.45 -17.63 -18.47
C GLU A 65 9.97 -17.56 -18.33
N THR A 66 10.46 -16.83 -17.31
CA THR A 66 11.90 -16.54 -17.11
C THR A 66 12.52 -17.27 -15.94
N CYS A 67 11.73 -18.03 -15.17
CA CYS A 67 12.28 -19.09 -14.34
C CYS A 67 11.91 -20.44 -14.95
N ASP A 68 12.88 -21.35 -14.92
CA ASP A 68 12.75 -22.68 -15.51
C ASP A 68 11.44 -23.33 -15.01
N SER A 69 10.66 -23.84 -15.95
CA SER A 69 9.32 -24.36 -15.72
C SER A 69 9.29 -25.48 -14.67
N ALA A 70 10.41 -26.17 -14.47
CA ALA A 70 10.62 -27.16 -13.41
C ALA A 70 10.50 -26.58 -11.99
N PHE A 71 10.96 -25.35 -11.75
CA PHE A 71 10.95 -24.74 -10.41
C PHE A 71 9.58 -24.23 -9.97
N ARG A 72 8.72 -23.81 -10.92
CA ARG A 72 7.40 -23.22 -10.64
C ARG A 72 6.42 -24.18 -9.94
N TYR A 73 6.70 -25.48 -9.97
CA TYR A 73 5.90 -26.54 -9.34
C TYR A 73 6.66 -27.40 -8.32
N ALA A 74 7.94 -27.09 -8.07
CA ALA A 74 8.72 -27.78 -7.05
C ALA A 74 8.23 -27.38 -5.64
N PRO A 75 8.11 -28.31 -4.68
CA PRO A 75 7.86 -27.94 -3.29
C PRO A 75 9.01 -27.08 -2.77
N LEU A 76 8.70 -26.03 -2.01
CA LEU A 76 9.71 -25.15 -1.41
C LEU A 76 10.67 -26.00 -0.56
N PRO A 77 12.00 -25.93 -0.80
CA PRO A 77 12.95 -26.79 -0.11
C PRO A 77 13.00 -26.42 1.38
N TYR A 78 12.59 -27.36 2.23
CA TYR A 78 12.75 -27.20 3.67
C TYR A 78 14.24 -27.04 4.00
N SER A 79 14.60 -25.88 4.53
CA SER A 79 15.93 -25.60 5.05
C SER A 79 15.93 -25.79 6.56
N PRO A 80 16.62 -26.80 7.13
CA PRO A 80 16.87 -26.91 8.56
C PRO A 80 17.63 -25.69 9.10
N ASP A 81 17.46 -25.43 10.38
CA ASP A 81 18.10 -24.32 11.11
C ASP A 81 19.63 -24.35 10.99
N SER A 82 20.25 -25.53 11.01
CA SER A 82 21.70 -25.69 10.79
C SER A 82 22.19 -25.24 9.41
N ILE A 83 21.32 -25.20 8.40
CA ILE A 83 21.60 -24.62 7.08
C ILE A 83 21.35 -23.10 7.11
N ARG A 84 20.28 -22.64 7.78
CA ARG A 84 19.95 -21.20 7.91
C ARG A 84 21.07 -20.45 8.63
N ILE A 85 21.56 -20.97 9.76
CA ILE A 85 22.67 -20.40 10.52
C ILE A 85 23.92 -20.25 9.65
N LYS A 86 24.31 -21.31 8.91
CA LYS A 86 25.47 -21.27 8.00
C LYS A 86 25.28 -20.25 6.89
N ARG A 87 24.11 -20.24 6.25
CA ARG A 87 23.76 -19.29 5.19
C ARG A 87 23.83 -17.85 5.67
N ILE A 88 23.22 -17.53 6.81
CA ILE A 88 23.25 -16.18 7.39
C ILE A 88 24.69 -15.76 7.71
N ALA A 89 25.49 -16.64 8.30
CA ALA A 89 26.92 -16.39 8.55
C ALA A 89 27.78 -16.28 7.27
N MET A 90 27.25 -16.62 6.10
CA MET A 90 27.87 -16.47 4.78
C MET A 90 27.32 -15.28 3.98
N MET A 91 26.32 -14.56 4.49
CA MET A 91 25.79 -13.36 3.82
C MET A 91 26.85 -12.24 3.88
N PRO A 92 27.05 -11.47 2.80
CA PRO A 92 28.02 -10.38 2.77
C PRO A 92 27.47 -9.14 3.47
N THR A 93 27.34 -9.20 4.81
CA THR A 93 26.74 -8.13 5.64
C THR A 93 27.74 -7.53 6.61
N ILE A 94 27.62 -6.21 6.80
CA ILE A 94 28.26 -5.42 7.86
C ILE A 94 27.40 -5.48 9.14
N LEU A 95 26.08 -5.60 8.98
CA LEU A 95 25.15 -5.75 10.10
C LEU A 95 25.26 -7.14 10.74
N GLU A 96 25.12 -7.20 12.07
CA GLU A 96 25.04 -8.45 12.81
C GLU A 96 23.68 -9.12 12.59
N MET A 97 23.67 -10.14 11.73
CA MET A 97 22.50 -10.96 11.42
C MET A 97 22.43 -12.20 12.33
N THR A 98 22.13 -12.03 13.62
CA THR A 98 22.07 -13.18 14.55
C THR A 98 20.82 -14.04 14.32
N TYR A 99 21.01 -15.36 14.19
CA TYR A 99 19.92 -16.35 14.08
C TYR A 99 19.45 -16.83 15.44
N ASN A 100 18.13 -16.96 15.60
CA ASN A 100 17.47 -17.63 16.71
C ASN A 100 16.05 -18.07 16.29
N ASP A 101 15.32 -18.76 17.17
CA ASP A 101 13.96 -19.25 16.92
C ASP A 101 12.97 -18.16 16.44
N VAL A 102 13.14 -16.91 16.87
CA VAL A 102 12.27 -15.79 16.44
C VAL A 102 12.54 -15.45 14.97
N VAL A 103 13.80 -15.33 14.59
CA VAL A 103 14.22 -15.16 13.17
C VAL A 103 13.79 -16.36 12.34
N GLY A 104 13.95 -17.59 12.87
CA GLY A 104 13.52 -18.83 12.22
C GLY A 104 12.02 -18.86 11.90
N ARG A 105 11.17 -18.36 12.81
CA ARG A 105 9.73 -18.20 12.56
C ARG A 105 9.43 -17.17 11.47
N TYR A 106 10.12 -16.02 11.47
CA TYR A 106 9.94 -15.03 10.39
C TYR A 106 10.40 -15.56 9.03
N ILE A 107 11.50 -16.32 8.96
CA ILE A 107 11.96 -16.96 7.72
C ILE A 107 10.88 -17.91 7.18
N ASN A 108 10.21 -18.70 8.04
CA ASN A 108 9.08 -19.53 7.62
C ASN A 108 7.91 -18.69 7.09
N LEU A 109 7.51 -17.64 7.82
CA LEU A 109 6.41 -16.74 7.42
C LEU A 109 6.66 -16.09 6.05
N TYR A 110 7.88 -15.63 5.77
CA TYR A 110 8.25 -15.09 4.47
C TYR A 110 8.34 -16.16 3.37
N CYS A 111 8.79 -17.37 3.70
CA CYS A 111 8.82 -18.52 2.79
C CYS A 111 7.39 -18.93 2.34
N ASP A 112 6.43 -18.93 3.27
CA ASP A 112 5.01 -19.21 2.97
C ASP A 112 4.36 -18.11 2.10
N ARG A 113 4.92 -16.90 2.10
CA ARG A 113 4.51 -15.73 1.28
C ARG A 113 5.33 -15.61 0.00
N ASN A 114 5.49 -16.73 -0.71
CA ASN A 114 6.33 -16.83 -1.91
C ASN A 114 5.91 -15.86 -3.04
N ARG A 115 4.60 -15.59 -3.18
CA ARG A 115 4.04 -14.67 -4.18
C ARG A 115 4.38 -13.22 -3.87
N GLU A 116 4.36 -12.86 -2.59
CA GLU A 116 4.69 -11.54 -2.09
C GLU A 116 6.20 -11.30 -2.22
N ILE A 117 7.04 -12.27 -1.84
CA ILE A 117 8.50 -12.22 -2.05
C ILE A 117 8.81 -12.11 -3.54
N SER A 118 8.16 -12.91 -4.39
CA SER A 118 8.25 -12.80 -5.86
C SER A 118 7.95 -11.39 -6.37
N TYR A 119 6.95 -10.71 -5.79
CA TYR A 119 6.62 -9.34 -6.15
C TYR A 119 7.64 -8.32 -5.64
N MET A 120 8.11 -8.47 -4.40
CA MET A 120 9.11 -7.58 -3.79
C MET A 120 10.48 -7.72 -4.47
N LEU A 121 10.86 -8.91 -4.93
CA LEU A 121 12.03 -9.13 -5.79
C LEU A 121 11.94 -8.38 -7.12
N ALA A 122 10.74 -8.29 -7.70
CA ALA A 122 10.54 -7.52 -8.93
C ALA A 122 10.63 -6.01 -8.66
N LEU A 123 9.98 -5.52 -7.59
CA LEU A 123 10.06 -4.11 -7.20
C LEU A 123 11.49 -3.69 -6.79
N SER A 124 12.25 -4.59 -6.15
CA SER A 124 13.62 -4.28 -5.72
C SER A 124 14.55 -3.99 -6.89
N GLN A 125 14.34 -4.61 -8.06
CA GLN A 125 15.10 -4.31 -9.28
C GLN A 125 14.94 -2.84 -9.75
N HIS A 126 13.87 -2.16 -9.35
CA HIS A 126 13.66 -0.74 -9.64
C HIS A 126 14.10 0.17 -8.48
N TYR A 127 13.74 -0.17 -7.24
CA TYR A 127 13.97 0.72 -6.09
C TYR A 127 15.35 0.57 -5.42
N PHE A 128 15.92 -0.64 -5.35
CA PHE A 128 17.19 -0.83 -4.64
C PHE A 128 18.37 -0.08 -5.26
N PRO A 129 18.54 0.04 -6.60
CA PRO A 129 19.60 0.85 -7.18
C PRO A 129 19.54 2.33 -6.75
N ILE A 130 18.33 2.88 -6.55
CA ILE A 130 18.13 4.24 -6.02
C ILE A 130 18.61 4.30 -4.56
N PHE A 131 18.27 3.28 -3.76
CA PHE A 131 18.62 3.21 -2.35
C PHE A 131 20.13 3.03 -2.13
N GLU A 132 20.76 2.13 -2.87
CA GLU A 132 22.21 1.86 -2.85
C GLU A 132 23.00 3.12 -3.21
N THR A 133 22.66 3.77 -4.33
CA THR A 133 23.29 5.02 -4.78
C THR A 133 23.20 6.13 -3.72
N ILE A 134 22.10 6.20 -2.97
CA ILE A 134 21.94 7.19 -1.88
C ILE A 134 22.72 6.74 -0.65
N PHE A 135 22.65 5.47 -0.25
CA PHE A 135 23.29 4.99 0.98
C PHE A 135 24.82 5.06 0.90
N GLU A 136 25.40 4.85 -0.28
CA GLU A 136 26.83 5.11 -0.54
C GLU A 136 27.22 6.58 -0.25
N GLN A 137 26.39 7.56 -0.63
CA GLN A 137 26.65 8.98 -0.35
C GLN A 137 26.66 9.33 1.15
N TYR A 138 25.96 8.54 1.97
CA TYR A 138 25.91 8.71 3.43
C TYR A 138 26.81 7.71 4.16
N ASN A 139 27.57 6.88 3.43
CA ASN A 139 28.39 5.79 3.97
C ASN A 139 27.60 4.84 4.90
N LEU A 140 26.40 4.45 4.47
CA LEU A 140 25.49 3.57 5.21
C LEU A 140 25.55 2.12 4.70
N PRO A 141 25.33 1.11 5.57
CA PRO A 141 25.19 -0.27 5.15
C PRO A 141 24.01 -0.47 4.18
N ASN A 142 24.28 -1.12 3.05
CA ASN A 142 23.29 -1.37 2.00
C ASN A 142 22.13 -2.28 2.48
N GLU A 143 22.31 -3.04 3.55
CA GLU A 143 21.31 -3.90 4.16
C GLU A 143 20.11 -3.13 4.71
N LEU A 144 20.29 -1.87 5.13
CA LEU A 144 19.19 -1.04 5.64
C LEU A 144 18.08 -0.85 4.59
N LYS A 145 18.36 -1.11 3.30
CA LYS A 145 17.38 -1.00 2.22
C LYS A 145 16.20 -1.96 2.39
N TYR A 146 16.41 -3.09 3.07
CA TYR A 146 15.37 -4.06 3.37
C TYR A 146 14.34 -3.56 4.40
N LEU A 147 14.61 -2.47 5.13
CA LEU A 147 13.59 -1.83 5.98
C LEU A 147 12.43 -1.28 5.14
N SER A 148 12.68 -0.82 3.90
CA SER A 148 11.59 -0.40 2.99
C SER A 148 10.62 -1.53 2.64
N ILE A 149 11.07 -2.79 2.70
CA ILE A 149 10.21 -3.97 2.58
C ILE A 149 9.44 -4.22 3.88
N VAL A 150 10.08 -4.17 5.04
CA VAL A 150 9.41 -4.35 6.35
C VAL A 150 8.31 -3.31 6.55
N GLU A 151 8.59 -2.05 6.18
CA GLU A 151 7.67 -0.91 6.35
C GLU A 151 6.53 -0.87 5.32
N SER A 152 6.80 -1.18 4.05
CA SER A 152 5.83 -0.90 2.97
C SER A 152 5.67 -2.01 1.93
N ALA A 153 6.40 -3.12 2.02
CA ALA A 153 6.54 -4.09 0.94
C ALA A 153 6.93 -3.44 -0.41
N LEU A 154 7.79 -2.40 -0.37
CA LEU A 154 8.17 -1.54 -1.50
C LEU A 154 7.01 -0.79 -2.18
N ASN A 155 5.90 -0.52 -1.49
CA ASN A 155 4.78 0.26 -2.00
C ASN A 155 4.94 1.76 -1.69
N PRO A 156 5.31 2.62 -2.67
CA PRO A 156 5.51 4.05 -2.43
C PRO A 156 4.21 4.81 -2.15
N ARG A 157 3.03 4.19 -2.30
CA ARG A 157 1.73 4.79 -1.99
C ARG A 157 1.10 4.25 -0.70
N ALA A 158 1.76 3.31 -0.01
CA ALA A 158 1.31 2.76 1.27
C ALA A 158 1.04 3.86 2.30
N THR A 159 0.04 3.67 3.16
CA THR A 159 -0.27 4.64 4.23
C THR A 159 -0.93 3.95 5.41
N SER A 160 -0.17 3.78 6.50
CA SER A 160 -0.66 3.12 7.70
C SER A 160 -1.87 3.81 8.33
N ARG A 161 -2.58 3.08 9.18
CA ARG A 161 -3.70 3.58 10.00
C ARG A 161 -3.33 4.80 10.86
N MET A 162 -2.05 4.95 11.21
CA MET A 162 -1.51 6.07 12.00
C MET A 162 -1.04 7.25 11.14
N GLY A 163 -1.10 7.13 9.81
CA GLY A 163 -0.73 8.20 8.88
C GLY A 163 0.74 8.25 8.48
N ALA A 164 1.52 7.21 8.80
CA ALA A 164 2.82 6.95 8.19
C ALA A 164 2.63 6.74 6.67
N ALA A 165 3.60 7.12 5.83
CA ALA A 165 3.43 7.01 4.37
C ALA A 165 4.71 6.74 3.58
N GLY A 166 4.53 6.10 2.42
CA GLY A 166 5.59 5.85 1.44
C GLY A 166 6.46 4.64 1.75
N LEU A 167 7.55 4.50 0.99
CA LEU A 167 8.47 3.36 1.04
C LEU A 167 9.06 3.13 2.44
N TRP A 168 9.29 4.22 3.16
CA TRP A 168 9.94 4.27 4.47
C TRP A 168 8.94 4.57 5.60
N GLN A 169 7.64 4.55 5.34
CA GLN A 169 6.57 4.81 6.33
C GLN A 169 6.85 6.01 7.26
N PHE A 170 7.30 7.14 6.71
CA PHE A 170 7.56 8.32 7.54
C PHE A 170 6.27 8.84 8.18
N MET A 171 6.27 8.99 9.50
CA MET A 171 5.23 9.75 10.20
C MET A 171 5.29 11.23 9.78
N PRO A 172 4.17 11.98 9.78
CA PRO A 172 4.17 13.38 9.31
C PRO A 172 5.12 14.30 10.07
N THR A 173 5.33 14.06 11.37
CA THR A 173 6.28 14.82 12.20
C THR A 173 7.73 14.52 11.81
N THR A 174 8.08 13.24 11.69
CA THR A 174 9.43 12.79 11.31
C THR A 174 9.78 13.17 9.87
N GLY A 175 8.81 13.10 8.94
CA GLY A 175 9.01 13.57 7.56
C GLY A 175 9.36 15.05 7.50
N LYS A 176 8.68 15.90 8.30
CA LYS A 176 9.03 17.33 8.41
C LYS A 176 10.40 17.59 9.02
N LEU A 177 10.82 16.78 10.00
CA LEU A 177 12.17 16.88 10.59
C LEU A 177 13.27 16.69 9.53
N TYR A 178 13.01 15.80 8.57
CA TYR A 178 13.88 15.54 7.41
C TYR A 178 13.43 16.30 6.13
N ASN A 179 12.81 17.47 6.30
CA ASN A 179 12.46 18.43 5.24
C ASN A 179 11.55 17.90 4.11
N LEU A 180 10.75 16.86 4.35
CA LEU A 180 9.77 16.36 3.37
C LEU A 180 8.50 17.22 3.38
N GLU A 181 8.20 17.84 2.23
CA GLU A 181 7.01 18.66 2.03
C GLU A 181 5.74 17.80 1.91
N MET A 182 4.65 18.23 2.56
CA MET A 182 3.37 17.53 2.52
C MET A 182 2.21 18.53 2.58
N ASN A 183 1.20 18.33 1.75
CA ASN A 183 -0.06 19.07 1.78
C ASN A 183 -1.23 18.14 1.39
N SER A 184 -2.40 18.67 1.02
CA SER A 184 -3.58 17.87 0.68
C SER A 184 -3.46 17.07 -0.63
N ILE A 185 -2.60 17.50 -1.56
CA ILE A 185 -2.47 16.95 -2.93
C ILE A 185 -1.09 16.35 -3.22
N TYR A 186 -0.06 16.76 -2.47
CA TYR A 186 1.34 16.35 -2.63
C TYR A 186 1.90 15.79 -1.31
N ASP A 187 2.77 14.79 -1.37
CA ASP A 187 3.36 14.13 -0.20
C ASP A 187 4.74 13.55 -0.54
N GLU A 188 5.82 14.25 -0.17
CA GLU A 188 7.20 13.87 -0.53
C GLU A 188 7.70 12.61 0.19
N ARG A 189 7.04 12.19 1.28
CA ARG A 189 7.30 10.88 1.92
C ARG A 189 7.08 9.70 0.98
N ARG A 190 6.29 9.92 -0.08
CA ARG A 190 6.04 8.94 -1.14
C ARG A 190 7.04 9.02 -2.29
N ASP A 191 7.80 10.11 -2.44
CA ASP A 191 8.81 10.23 -3.50
C ASP A 191 10.02 9.32 -3.21
N PRO A 192 10.38 8.37 -4.10
CA PRO A 192 11.44 7.40 -3.80
C PRO A 192 12.83 7.97 -3.59
N ILE A 193 13.13 9.16 -4.13
CA ILE A 193 14.45 9.78 -3.99
C ILE A 193 14.47 10.60 -2.70
N LYS A 194 13.53 11.54 -2.53
CA LYS A 194 13.48 12.44 -1.36
C LYS A 194 13.30 11.67 -0.05
N SER A 195 12.37 10.72 -0.02
CA SER A 195 12.14 9.92 1.18
C SER A 195 13.33 9.01 1.54
N THR A 196 14.14 8.60 0.57
CA THR A 196 15.36 7.81 0.85
C THR A 196 16.51 8.67 1.38
N HIS A 197 16.68 9.90 0.88
CA HIS A 197 17.61 10.86 1.51
C HIS A 197 17.23 11.15 2.96
N ALA A 198 15.92 11.31 3.24
CA ALA A 198 15.41 11.45 4.60
C ALA A 198 15.66 10.20 5.46
N ALA A 199 15.49 8.99 4.91
CA ALA A 199 15.80 7.74 5.59
C ALA A 199 17.29 7.62 5.92
N ALA A 200 18.16 7.93 4.96
CA ALA A 200 19.61 7.92 5.14
C ALA A 200 20.07 8.91 6.24
N GLN A 201 19.53 10.14 6.24
CA GLN A 201 19.75 11.10 7.33
C GLN A 201 19.27 10.52 8.68
N HIS A 202 18.07 9.94 8.73
CA HIS A 202 17.54 9.38 9.96
C HIS A 202 18.38 8.22 10.51
N PHE A 203 18.84 7.30 9.67
CA PHE A 203 19.70 6.19 10.08
C PHE A 203 21.05 6.68 10.63
N ARG A 204 21.66 7.69 9.99
CA ARG A 204 22.91 8.30 10.48
C ARG A 204 22.71 8.95 11.85
N ASP A 205 21.68 9.79 12.02
CA ASP A 205 21.40 10.48 13.27
C ASP A 205 21.09 9.49 14.42
N LEU A 206 20.44 8.37 14.12
CA LEU A 206 20.23 7.28 15.08
C LEU A 206 21.55 6.54 15.41
N TYR A 207 22.42 6.34 14.42
CA TYR A 207 23.70 5.67 14.61
C TYR A 207 24.67 6.51 15.45
N GLU A 208 24.65 7.84 15.31
CA GLU A 208 25.38 8.77 16.20
C GLU A 208 25.02 8.57 17.68
N ILE A 209 23.77 8.20 17.99
CA ILE A 209 23.26 7.98 19.35
C ILE A 209 23.64 6.58 19.87
N PHE A 210 23.42 5.53 19.07
CA PHE A 210 23.51 4.14 19.56
C PHE A 210 24.81 3.44 19.22
N GLN A 211 25.47 3.80 18.11
CA GLN A 211 26.66 3.16 17.55
C GLN A 211 26.53 1.65 17.27
N ASP A 212 25.29 1.15 17.25
CA ASP A 212 24.93 -0.23 16.93
C ASP A 212 23.74 -0.23 15.97
N TRP A 213 23.82 -1.02 14.89
CA TRP A 213 22.80 -1.03 13.85
C TRP A 213 21.50 -1.73 14.26
N ASN A 214 21.55 -2.74 15.13
CA ASN A 214 20.34 -3.41 15.61
C ASN A 214 19.55 -2.50 16.56
N LEU A 215 20.22 -1.69 17.37
CA LEU A 215 19.61 -0.60 18.14
C LEU A 215 19.07 0.53 17.25
N VAL A 216 19.76 0.90 16.16
CA VAL A 216 19.23 1.86 15.16
C VAL A 216 17.93 1.36 14.55
N ILE A 217 17.88 0.09 14.12
CA ILE A 217 16.69 -0.54 13.54
C ILE A 217 15.54 -0.56 14.58
N ALA A 218 15.81 -0.92 15.83
CA ALA A 218 14.83 -0.87 16.91
C ALA A 218 14.32 0.56 17.20
N ALA A 219 15.22 1.55 17.15
CA ALA A 219 14.90 2.96 17.40
C ALA A 219 14.15 3.62 16.24
N TYR A 220 14.34 3.17 15.00
CA TYR A 220 13.57 3.59 13.84
C TYR A 220 12.08 3.24 14.02
N ASN A 221 11.80 2.03 14.50
CA ASN A 221 10.43 1.54 14.71
C ASN A 221 9.72 2.20 15.92
N CYS A 222 10.33 2.23 17.11
CA CYS A 222 9.65 2.71 18.33
C CYS A 222 10.17 4.03 18.91
N GLY A 223 11.12 4.68 18.25
CA GLY A 223 11.75 5.91 18.70
C GLY A 223 12.83 5.70 19.78
N THR A 224 13.81 6.61 19.77
CA THR A 224 14.96 6.61 20.69
C THR A 224 14.57 6.52 22.17
N GLY A 225 13.45 7.13 22.57
CA GLY A 225 12.97 7.14 23.95
C GLY A 225 12.62 5.74 24.50
N ASN A 226 12.07 4.87 23.66
CA ASN A 226 11.72 3.49 24.05
C ASN A 226 12.96 2.60 24.13
N VAL A 227 13.88 2.70 23.17
CA VAL A 227 15.17 1.99 23.22
C VAL A 227 15.98 2.42 24.45
N ASN A 228 16.11 3.73 24.71
CA ASN A 228 16.77 4.24 25.91
C ASN A 228 16.10 3.79 27.23
N LYS A 229 14.78 3.55 27.23
CA LYS A 229 14.05 3.00 28.37
C LYS A 229 14.35 1.51 28.56
N ALA A 230 14.51 0.74 27.49
CA ALA A 230 14.92 -0.66 27.53
C ALA A 230 16.37 -0.82 28.00
N ILE A 231 17.31 -0.02 27.47
CA ILE A 231 18.71 0.07 27.93
C ILE A 231 18.79 0.33 29.44
N ARG A 232 18.02 1.30 29.98
CA ARG A 232 18.02 1.54 31.43
C ARG A 232 17.46 0.36 32.24
N ARG A 233 16.48 -0.37 31.71
CA ARG A 233 15.85 -1.52 32.38
C ARG A 233 16.70 -2.78 32.37
N SER A 234 17.58 -2.96 31.39
CA SER A 234 18.56 -4.06 31.32
C SER A 234 19.77 -3.88 32.24
N GLY A 235 19.87 -2.76 32.96
CA GLY A 235 21.08 -2.40 33.72
C GLY A 235 22.15 -1.71 32.86
N GLY A 236 21.77 -1.10 31.73
CA GLY A 236 22.68 -0.32 30.87
C GLY A 236 23.27 -1.10 29.69
N LYS A 237 22.76 -2.29 29.38
CA LYS A 237 23.22 -3.06 28.21
C LYS A 237 22.89 -2.35 26.90
N LYS A 238 23.78 -2.48 25.92
CA LYS A 238 23.69 -1.85 24.58
C LYS A 238 23.68 -2.86 23.43
N ASP A 239 23.60 -4.16 23.73
CA ASP A 239 23.26 -5.16 22.72
C ASP A 239 21.73 -5.25 22.56
N TYR A 240 21.25 -5.45 21.33
CA TYR A 240 19.83 -5.57 21.04
C TYR A 240 19.18 -6.78 21.73
N TRP A 241 19.83 -7.93 21.73
CA TRP A 241 19.28 -9.16 22.30
C TRP A 241 19.26 -9.13 23.83
N GLU A 242 20.24 -8.49 24.47
CA GLU A 242 20.23 -8.20 25.91
C GLU A 242 19.10 -7.24 26.34
N ILE A 243 18.73 -6.27 25.49
CA ILE A 243 17.60 -5.36 25.80
C ILE A 243 16.23 -5.87 25.31
N TYR A 244 16.20 -6.91 24.46
CA TYR A 244 15.00 -7.46 23.84
C TYR A 244 13.83 -7.67 24.81
N PRO A 245 14.00 -8.27 26.02
CA PRO A 245 12.89 -8.48 26.96
C PRO A 245 12.24 -7.19 27.48
N TYR A 246 12.89 -6.04 27.31
CA TYR A 246 12.44 -4.73 27.83
C TYR A 246 11.88 -3.79 26.75
N LEU A 247 12.05 -4.12 25.47
CA LEU A 247 11.48 -3.38 24.33
C LEU A 247 9.95 -3.58 24.22
N PRO A 248 9.23 -2.69 23.51
CA PRO A 248 7.84 -2.94 23.09
C PRO A 248 7.71 -4.22 22.26
N ILE A 249 6.56 -4.90 22.34
CA ILE A 249 6.35 -6.20 21.65
C ILE A 249 6.49 -6.07 20.12
N GLU A 250 5.98 -4.98 19.55
CA GLU A 250 6.11 -4.62 18.13
C GLU A 250 7.58 -4.56 17.70
N THR A 251 8.43 -3.93 18.52
CA THR A 251 9.86 -3.72 18.25
C THR A 251 10.73 -4.96 18.47
N ARG A 252 10.35 -5.82 19.41
CA ARG A 252 10.96 -7.15 19.58
C ARG A 252 10.86 -7.97 18.29
N ASN A 253 9.79 -7.79 17.56
CA ASN A 253 9.51 -8.54 16.33
C ASN A 253 10.08 -7.85 15.08
N TYR A 254 10.39 -6.56 15.15
CA TYR A 254 10.87 -5.74 14.03
C TYR A 254 12.28 -6.11 13.53
N VAL A 255 13.28 -6.26 14.42
CA VAL A 255 14.65 -6.67 14.01
C VAL A 255 14.67 -8.11 13.50
N PRO A 256 14.01 -9.11 14.13
CA PRO A 256 13.91 -10.46 13.56
C PRO A 256 13.25 -10.51 12.18
N ALA A 257 12.20 -9.70 11.94
CA ALA A 257 11.58 -9.59 10.62
C ALA A 257 12.55 -9.01 9.58
N PHE A 258 13.32 -7.98 9.94
CA PHE A 258 14.37 -7.42 9.08
C PHE A 258 15.45 -8.44 8.71
N ILE A 259 16.00 -9.17 9.69
CA ILE A 259 17.02 -10.23 9.43
C ILE A 259 16.44 -11.31 8.50
N ALA A 260 15.22 -11.76 8.79
CA ALA A 260 14.55 -12.80 8.03
C ALA A 260 14.24 -12.40 6.58
N VAL A 261 13.79 -11.17 6.32
CA VAL A 261 13.52 -10.72 4.95
C VAL A 261 14.80 -10.49 4.15
N ASN A 262 15.87 -10.04 4.81
CA ASN A 262 17.20 -9.91 4.20
C ASN A 262 17.70 -11.29 3.73
N TYR A 263 17.61 -12.29 4.61
CA TYR A 263 17.89 -13.70 4.28
C TYR A 263 17.02 -14.23 3.13
N MET A 264 15.70 -14.02 3.18
CA MET A 264 14.78 -14.57 2.18
C MET A 264 14.92 -13.92 0.80
N MET A 265 15.26 -12.63 0.74
CA MET A 265 15.52 -11.94 -0.51
C MET A 265 16.89 -12.34 -1.10
N TYR A 266 17.92 -12.53 -0.25
CA TYR A 266 19.25 -12.97 -0.70
C TYR A 266 19.25 -14.43 -1.17
N TYR A 267 18.54 -15.32 -0.47
CA TYR A 267 18.45 -16.75 -0.80
C TYR A 267 17.21 -17.14 -1.61
N ALA A 268 16.49 -16.19 -2.22
CA ALA A 268 15.23 -16.44 -2.93
C ALA A 268 15.32 -17.59 -3.95
N ASP A 269 16.38 -17.63 -4.77
CA ASP A 269 16.65 -18.69 -5.75
C ASP A 269 16.83 -20.07 -5.09
N SER A 270 17.45 -20.11 -3.90
CA SER A 270 17.60 -21.32 -3.09
C SER A 270 16.28 -21.82 -2.48
N TYR A 271 15.23 -21.00 -2.52
CA TYR A 271 13.84 -21.36 -2.20
C TYR A 271 12.96 -21.47 -3.46
N HIS A 272 13.55 -21.37 -4.66
CA HIS A 272 12.82 -21.40 -5.94
C HIS A 272 11.81 -20.25 -6.12
N ILE A 273 12.03 -19.13 -5.42
CA ILE A 273 11.19 -17.92 -5.51
C ILE A 273 11.84 -16.95 -6.50
N CYS A 274 11.11 -16.61 -7.56
CA CYS A 274 11.61 -15.77 -8.64
C CYS A 274 10.92 -14.40 -8.71
N PRO A 275 11.57 -13.35 -9.26
CA PRO A 275 10.91 -12.08 -9.54
C PRO A 275 9.64 -12.23 -10.40
N ALA A 276 8.55 -11.59 -9.98
CA ALA A 276 7.33 -11.47 -10.76
C ALA A 276 7.53 -10.60 -12.01
N SER A 277 6.69 -10.77 -13.04
CA SER A 277 6.66 -9.81 -14.15
C SER A 277 5.92 -8.55 -13.73
N ILE A 278 6.63 -7.44 -13.69
CA ILE A 278 6.06 -6.10 -13.52
C ILE A 278 6.40 -5.23 -14.72
N ASP A 279 5.53 -4.27 -14.99
CA ASP A 279 5.64 -3.34 -16.12
C ASP A 279 6.09 -1.97 -15.60
N ILE A 280 7.35 -1.91 -15.16
CA ILE A 280 8.00 -0.67 -14.73
C ILE A 280 8.99 -0.22 -15.81
N PRO A 281 8.85 0.99 -16.35
CA PRO A 281 9.82 1.57 -17.27
C PRO A 281 11.21 1.66 -16.64
N LEU A 282 12.19 0.95 -17.21
CA LEU A 282 13.58 0.95 -16.73
C LEU A 282 14.31 2.28 -16.97
N VAL A 283 13.91 3.03 -18.00
CA VAL A 283 14.53 4.30 -18.40
C VAL A 283 13.48 5.40 -18.36
N THR A 284 13.67 6.33 -17.43
CA THR A 284 12.77 7.46 -17.17
C THR A 284 13.52 8.77 -17.19
N ASP A 285 12.83 9.85 -17.51
CA ASP A 285 13.33 11.22 -17.47
C ASP A 285 12.48 12.08 -16.51
N THR A 286 13.04 13.19 -16.03
CA THR A 286 12.47 14.07 -15.00
C THR A 286 12.19 15.46 -15.55
N LEU A 287 10.90 15.75 -15.78
CA LEU A 287 10.42 17.05 -16.23
C LEU A 287 10.16 17.97 -15.05
N HIS A 288 10.64 19.21 -15.13
CA HIS A 288 10.37 20.26 -14.16
C HIS A 288 9.18 21.10 -14.64
N VAL A 289 8.10 21.10 -13.86
CA VAL A 289 6.80 21.67 -14.23
C VAL A 289 6.32 22.65 -13.16
N THR A 290 6.07 23.90 -13.55
CA THR A 290 5.56 24.97 -12.66
C THR A 290 4.06 25.16 -12.79
N LYS A 291 3.51 24.88 -13.97
CA LYS A 291 2.07 24.98 -14.23
C LYS A 291 1.33 23.78 -13.66
N ARG A 292 0.08 23.99 -13.26
CA ARG A 292 -0.84 22.89 -12.91
C ARG A 292 -0.87 21.83 -14.04
N ILE A 293 -0.97 20.55 -13.69
CA ILE A 293 -1.16 19.44 -14.64
C ILE A 293 -2.17 18.45 -14.05
N ASP A 294 -3.06 17.92 -14.88
CA ASP A 294 -3.90 16.77 -14.57
C ASP A 294 -3.26 15.51 -15.18
N LEU A 295 -2.88 14.53 -14.36
CA LEU A 295 -2.18 13.33 -14.82
C LEU A 295 -3.10 12.44 -15.68
N LEU A 296 -4.43 12.52 -15.54
CA LEU A 296 -5.36 11.82 -16.43
C LEU A 296 -5.35 12.42 -17.84
N HIS A 297 -5.17 13.74 -17.96
CA HIS A 297 -4.98 14.42 -19.25
C HIS A 297 -3.63 14.04 -19.89
N VAL A 298 -2.57 13.96 -19.09
CA VAL A 298 -1.25 13.44 -19.55
C VAL A 298 -1.39 12.01 -20.08
N SER A 299 -2.09 11.14 -19.36
CA SER A 299 -2.39 9.76 -19.77
C SER A 299 -3.09 9.69 -21.12
N GLN A 300 -4.08 10.56 -21.36
CA GLN A 300 -4.83 10.63 -22.62
C GLN A 300 -4.02 11.20 -23.80
N VAL A 301 -3.19 12.22 -23.57
CA VAL A 301 -2.44 12.92 -24.63
C VAL A 301 -1.17 12.17 -25.05
N LEU A 302 -0.58 11.38 -24.15
CA LEU A 302 0.63 10.58 -24.38
C LEU A 302 0.36 9.08 -24.58
N ASP A 303 -0.91 8.65 -24.52
CA ASP A 303 -1.36 7.24 -24.64
C ASP A 303 -0.62 6.27 -23.68
N ILE A 304 -0.37 6.72 -22.45
CA ILE A 304 0.25 5.94 -21.38
C ILE A 304 -0.79 5.59 -20.31
N PRO A 305 -0.85 4.34 -19.80
CA PRO A 305 -1.72 3.99 -18.70
C PRO A 305 -1.48 4.87 -17.46
N ILE A 306 -2.56 5.46 -16.92
CA ILE A 306 -2.50 6.33 -15.72
C ILE A 306 -1.79 5.67 -14.52
N GLU A 307 -1.89 4.34 -14.38
CA GLU A 307 -1.20 3.62 -13.30
C GLU A 307 0.34 3.63 -13.46
N GLN A 308 0.88 3.63 -14.68
CA GLN A 308 2.32 3.81 -14.90
C GLN A 308 2.75 5.24 -14.50
N ILE A 309 1.95 6.27 -14.82
CA ILE A 309 2.25 7.65 -14.37
C ILE A 309 2.24 7.72 -12.83
N ARG A 310 1.20 7.17 -12.17
CA ARG A 310 1.09 7.16 -10.70
C ARG A 310 2.21 6.38 -10.01
N LEU A 311 2.73 5.34 -10.67
CA LEU A 311 3.84 4.54 -10.16
C LEU A 311 5.17 5.32 -10.19
N LEU A 312 5.44 6.06 -11.27
CA LEU A 312 6.61 6.94 -11.38
C LEU A 312 6.47 8.22 -10.54
N ASN A 313 5.22 8.63 -10.23
CA ASN A 313 4.89 9.87 -9.51
C ASN A 313 3.99 9.63 -8.27
N PRO A 314 4.43 8.80 -7.32
CA PRO A 314 3.61 8.36 -6.18
C PRO A 314 3.26 9.49 -5.18
N CYS A 315 3.98 10.60 -5.23
CA CYS A 315 3.81 11.80 -4.42
C CYS A 315 2.50 12.57 -4.70
N TYR A 316 1.89 12.44 -5.88
CA TYR A 316 0.60 13.07 -6.18
C TYR A 316 -0.56 12.20 -5.67
N LYS A 317 -1.36 12.76 -4.76
CA LYS A 317 -2.46 12.04 -4.08
C LYS A 317 -3.76 12.02 -4.90
N ASN A 318 -4.03 13.10 -5.62
CA ASN A 318 -5.28 13.33 -6.37
C ASN A 318 -5.05 13.49 -7.88
N ASP A 319 -3.99 12.86 -8.42
CA ASP A 319 -3.62 12.91 -9.86
C ASP A 319 -3.43 14.32 -10.43
N ILE A 320 -3.10 15.30 -9.58
CA ILE A 320 -2.90 16.71 -9.94
C ILE A 320 -1.54 17.19 -9.45
N ILE A 321 -0.76 17.77 -10.36
CA ILE A 321 0.37 18.64 -10.03
C ILE A 321 -0.19 20.06 -9.88
N PRO A 322 0.08 20.79 -8.78
CA PRO A 322 -0.42 22.15 -8.59
C PRO A 322 0.31 23.18 -9.46
N ASP A 323 -0.28 24.37 -9.55
CA ASP A 323 0.38 25.58 -10.04
C ASP A 323 1.31 26.12 -8.95
N SER A 324 2.55 26.50 -9.29
CA SER A 324 3.54 26.99 -8.32
C SER A 324 4.70 27.74 -8.96
N GLU A 325 5.26 28.69 -8.21
CA GLU A 325 6.54 29.34 -8.54
C GLU A 325 7.72 28.36 -8.45
N LYS A 326 7.65 27.37 -7.55
CA LYS A 326 8.65 26.31 -7.39
C LYS A 326 8.32 25.16 -8.37
N PRO A 327 9.29 24.66 -9.16
CA PRO A 327 9.03 23.55 -10.06
C PRO A 327 8.74 22.25 -9.30
N PHE A 328 7.68 21.57 -9.71
CA PHE A 328 7.37 20.19 -9.35
C PHE A 328 8.01 19.21 -10.34
N ILE A 329 8.13 17.94 -9.95
CA ILE A 329 8.76 16.88 -10.73
C ILE A 329 7.69 15.96 -11.33
N LEU A 330 7.67 15.85 -12.66
CA LEU A 330 6.92 14.85 -13.40
C LEU A 330 7.91 13.87 -14.05
N ARG A 331 7.98 12.64 -13.53
CA ARG A 331 8.75 11.53 -14.12
C ARG A 331 7.92 10.78 -15.14
N LEU A 332 8.48 10.54 -16.32
CA LEU A 332 7.88 9.76 -17.40
C LEU A 332 8.92 8.80 -18.00
N PRO A 333 8.51 7.74 -18.72
CA PRO A 333 9.43 7.02 -19.62
C PRO A 333 10.12 8.01 -20.55
N SER A 334 11.42 7.90 -20.78
CA SER A 334 12.18 8.97 -21.47
C SER A 334 11.66 9.26 -22.89
N HIS A 335 11.15 8.26 -23.60
CA HIS A 335 10.52 8.44 -24.92
C HIS A 335 9.22 9.26 -24.86
N LEU A 336 8.50 9.25 -23.74
CA LEU A 336 7.29 10.06 -23.52
C LEU A 336 7.61 11.43 -22.93
N ALA A 337 8.75 11.61 -22.26
CA ALA A 337 9.19 12.92 -21.78
C ALA A 337 9.45 13.87 -22.96
N TYR A 338 10.01 13.37 -24.06
CA TYR A 338 10.11 14.13 -25.32
C TYR A 338 8.74 14.53 -25.88
N LEU A 339 7.80 13.56 -25.98
CA LEU A 339 6.44 13.83 -26.48
C LEU A 339 5.65 14.78 -25.57
N PHE A 340 5.94 14.80 -24.26
CA PHE A 340 5.38 15.79 -23.34
C PHE A 340 5.83 17.21 -23.71
N ILE A 341 7.13 17.40 -24.01
CA ILE A 341 7.69 18.70 -24.40
C ILE A 341 7.08 19.15 -25.74
N GLU A 342 6.96 18.25 -26.70
CA GLU A 342 6.33 18.54 -28.01
C GLU A 342 4.84 18.93 -27.87
N LYS A 343 4.07 18.20 -27.05
CA LYS A 343 2.63 18.45 -26.84
C LYS A 343 2.32 19.39 -25.67
N GLN A 344 3.33 20.12 -25.17
CA GLN A 344 3.27 20.88 -23.93
C GLN A 344 2.12 21.90 -23.90
N ASP A 345 1.84 22.57 -25.02
CA ASP A 345 0.72 23.51 -25.12
C ASP A 345 -0.63 22.80 -24.98
N SER A 346 -0.86 21.66 -25.66
CA SER A 346 -2.10 20.88 -25.53
C SER A 346 -2.30 20.32 -24.10
N LEU A 347 -1.22 20.11 -23.37
CA LEU A 347 -1.26 19.65 -21.97
C LEU A 347 -1.64 20.78 -21.01
N TYR A 348 -1.15 22.01 -21.23
CA TYR A 348 -1.48 23.19 -20.42
C TYR A 348 -2.77 23.93 -20.85
N MET A 349 -3.21 23.79 -22.10
CA MET A 349 -4.36 24.55 -22.63
C MET A 349 -5.70 24.18 -22.00
N SER A 350 -5.82 23.03 -21.35
CA SER A 350 -6.99 22.62 -20.54
C SER A 350 -7.36 23.60 -19.41
N GLN A 351 -6.53 24.62 -19.16
CA GLN A 351 -6.74 25.63 -18.12
C GLN A 351 -7.25 26.99 -18.63
N ARG A 352 -7.12 27.30 -19.94
CA ARG A 352 -7.42 28.65 -20.43
C ARG A 352 -8.91 28.98 -20.49
N ASP A 353 -9.78 27.97 -20.58
CA ASP A 353 -11.23 28.17 -20.69
C ASP A 353 -12.01 28.10 -19.35
N VAL A 354 -11.36 27.79 -18.23
CA VAL A 354 -12.04 27.59 -16.94
C VAL A 354 -12.27 28.91 -16.18
N THR A 355 -11.56 30.00 -16.51
CA THR A 355 -11.51 31.23 -15.70
C THR A 355 -12.23 32.45 -16.27
N LYS A 356 -12.95 32.34 -17.41
CA LYS A 356 -13.58 33.51 -18.07
C LYS A 356 -15.03 33.37 -18.55
N GLN A 357 -15.82 32.43 -18.01
CA GLN A 357 -17.29 32.52 -18.10
C GLN A 357 -17.98 32.24 -16.76
N PRO A 358 -19.05 32.97 -16.41
CA PRO A 358 -19.99 32.48 -15.40
C PRO A 358 -20.58 31.16 -15.92
N ILE A 359 -20.67 30.15 -15.05
CA ILE A 359 -20.98 28.77 -15.43
C ILE A 359 -22.41 28.68 -16.01
N SER A 360 -22.49 28.84 -17.32
CA SER A 360 -23.67 28.52 -18.13
C SER A 360 -23.46 27.13 -18.70
N LEU A 361 -24.14 26.14 -18.10
CA LEU A 361 -24.06 24.74 -18.50
C LEU A 361 -24.80 24.51 -19.83
N SER A 362 -24.22 25.00 -20.92
CA SER A 362 -24.64 24.67 -22.28
C SER A 362 -23.97 23.37 -22.74
N LYS A 363 -24.80 22.49 -23.32
CA LYS A 363 -24.38 21.17 -23.79
C LYS A 363 -23.70 21.32 -25.15
N SER A 364 -22.56 20.65 -25.37
CA SER A 364 -22.44 19.57 -26.39
C SER A 364 -20.98 19.25 -26.80
N ALA A 365 -20.47 18.12 -26.30
CA ALA A 365 -19.58 17.21 -27.02
C ALA A 365 -19.73 15.84 -26.36
N THR A 366 -19.85 14.76 -27.13
CA THR A 366 -20.39 13.48 -26.65
C THR A 366 -19.40 12.67 -25.82
N PRO A 367 -19.71 12.35 -24.54
CA PRO A 367 -19.17 11.14 -23.92
C PRO A 367 -19.71 9.93 -24.67
N HIS A 368 -18.92 8.86 -24.79
CA HIS A 368 -19.47 7.54 -25.13
C HIS A 368 -20.66 7.24 -24.21
N ALA A 369 -21.74 6.70 -24.77
CA ALA A 369 -23.02 6.51 -24.10
C ALA A 369 -22.87 5.66 -22.82
N CYS A 370 -22.67 6.34 -21.70
CA CYS A 370 -22.44 5.70 -20.42
C CYS A 370 -23.79 5.20 -19.90
N SER A 371 -23.97 3.87 -19.91
CA SER A 371 -25.19 3.22 -19.44
C SER A 371 -25.63 3.80 -18.09
N SER A 372 -26.87 4.27 -18.01
CA SER A 372 -27.48 4.78 -16.77
C SER A 372 -27.61 3.70 -15.68
N VAL A 373 -27.32 2.43 -16.02
CA VAL A 373 -27.38 1.28 -15.14
C VAL A 373 -26.08 0.47 -15.22
N HIS A 374 -25.52 0.17 -14.05
CA HIS A 374 -24.44 -0.78 -13.84
C HIS A 374 -25.01 -2.14 -13.41
N ILE A 375 -24.38 -3.25 -13.81
CA ILE A 375 -24.71 -4.60 -13.35
C ILE A 375 -23.56 -5.09 -12.49
N VAL A 376 -23.84 -5.32 -11.20
CA VAL A 376 -22.87 -5.77 -10.18
C VAL A 376 -22.24 -7.10 -10.60
N ARG A 377 -20.91 -7.15 -10.72
CA ARG A 377 -20.15 -8.35 -11.05
C ARG A 377 -19.67 -9.07 -9.78
N SER A 378 -19.18 -10.31 -9.95
CA SER A 378 -18.59 -11.05 -8.83
C SER A 378 -17.41 -10.28 -8.23
N GLY A 379 -17.39 -10.15 -6.90
CA GLY A 379 -16.37 -9.39 -6.15
C GLY A 379 -16.57 -7.86 -6.11
N GLU A 380 -17.66 -7.31 -6.66
CA GLU A 380 -17.95 -5.88 -6.58
C GLU A 380 -18.84 -5.52 -5.39
N ASN A 381 -18.59 -4.35 -4.79
CA ASN A 381 -19.41 -3.76 -3.74
C ASN A 381 -19.68 -2.28 -4.07
N LEU A 382 -20.60 -1.63 -3.34
CA LEU A 382 -20.98 -0.24 -3.65
C LEU A 382 -19.80 0.73 -3.60
N SER A 383 -18.78 0.51 -2.76
CA SER A 383 -17.59 1.36 -2.69
C SER A 383 -16.74 1.27 -3.97
N ILE A 384 -16.55 0.06 -4.51
CA ILE A 384 -15.84 -0.16 -5.78
C ILE A 384 -16.61 0.47 -6.94
N ILE A 385 -17.93 0.28 -6.97
CA ILE A 385 -18.80 0.77 -8.05
C ILE A 385 -18.89 2.30 -8.00
N ALA A 386 -19.10 2.88 -6.83
CA ALA A 386 -19.17 4.32 -6.64
C ALA A 386 -17.84 5.00 -7.05
N LYS A 387 -16.70 4.45 -6.59
CA LYS A 387 -15.36 4.92 -6.98
C LYS A 387 -15.11 4.83 -8.48
N ARG A 388 -15.56 3.76 -9.16
CA ARG A 388 -15.44 3.60 -10.62
C ARG A 388 -16.14 4.72 -11.40
N TYR A 389 -17.30 5.17 -10.91
CA TYR A 389 -18.14 6.15 -11.61
C TYR A 389 -18.00 7.58 -11.07
N GLY A 390 -17.04 7.86 -10.17
CA GLY A 390 -16.81 9.21 -9.63
C GLY A 390 -17.93 9.71 -8.72
N ILE A 391 -18.71 8.81 -8.12
CA ILE A 391 -19.86 9.11 -7.26
C ILE A 391 -19.59 8.61 -5.85
N THR A 392 -20.32 9.13 -4.85
CA THR A 392 -20.22 8.62 -3.47
C THR A 392 -21.09 7.38 -3.28
N VAL A 393 -20.70 6.50 -2.36
CA VAL A 393 -21.53 5.35 -1.94
C VAL A 393 -22.92 5.81 -1.51
N ARG A 394 -23.01 6.95 -0.80
CA ARG A 394 -24.27 7.56 -0.37
C ARG A 394 -25.16 7.98 -1.54
N GLN A 395 -24.60 8.60 -2.59
CA GLN A 395 -25.35 8.92 -3.81
C GLN A 395 -25.83 7.64 -4.51
N LEU A 396 -24.96 6.65 -4.69
CA LEU A 396 -25.31 5.37 -5.33
C LEU A 396 -26.40 4.61 -4.55
N MET A 397 -26.34 4.59 -3.22
CA MET A 397 -27.39 4.03 -2.36
C MET A 397 -28.71 4.81 -2.50
N ASN A 398 -28.66 6.14 -2.44
CA ASN A 398 -29.84 7.01 -2.56
C ASN A 398 -30.56 6.86 -3.90
N TRP A 399 -29.83 6.75 -5.00
CA TRP A 399 -30.40 6.57 -6.34
C TRP A 399 -31.03 5.19 -6.55
N ASN A 400 -30.60 4.19 -5.77
CA ASN A 400 -31.09 2.81 -5.83
C ASN A 400 -32.02 2.42 -4.68
N ASN A 401 -32.40 3.38 -3.83
CA ASN A 401 -33.20 3.16 -2.62
C ASN A 401 -32.64 2.07 -1.68
N LEU A 402 -31.31 1.92 -1.62
CA LEU A 402 -30.66 0.90 -0.80
C LEU A 402 -30.53 1.39 0.65
N THR A 403 -31.08 0.62 1.59
CA THR A 403 -30.94 0.84 3.04
C THR A 403 -29.67 0.23 3.63
N SER A 404 -28.95 -0.59 2.86
CA SER A 404 -27.72 -1.29 3.25
C SER A 404 -26.71 -1.27 2.10
N PRO A 405 -25.39 -1.23 2.37
CA PRO A 405 -24.36 -1.24 1.33
C PRO A 405 -24.14 -2.61 0.66
N LEU A 406 -24.88 -3.65 1.08
CA LEU A 406 -24.82 -4.99 0.50
C LEU A 406 -25.48 -5.02 -0.88
N VAL A 407 -24.80 -5.62 -1.85
CA VAL A 407 -25.31 -5.86 -3.21
C VAL A 407 -25.00 -7.28 -3.67
N ARG A 408 -25.87 -7.83 -4.54
CA ARG A 408 -25.74 -9.18 -5.08
C ARG A 408 -25.19 -9.14 -6.51
N VAL A 409 -24.45 -10.19 -6.89
CA VAL A 409 -24.01 -10.37 -8.29
C VAL A 409 -25.24 -10.42 -9.21
N GLY A 410 -25.18 -9.72 -10.34
CA GLY A 410 -26.30 -9.54 -11.26
C GLY A 410 -27.26 -8.39 -10.90
N GLN A 411 -27.13 -7.77 -9.72
CA GLN A 411 -27.99 -6.65 -9.32
C GLN A 411 -27.77 -5.42 -10.21
N ARG A 412 -28.86 -4.79 -10.63
CA ARG A 412 -28.85 -3.55 -11.43
C ARG A 412 -28.81 -2.33 -10.51
N LEU A 413 -27.89 -1.41 -10.78
CA LEU A 413 -27.71 -0.17 -10.02
C LEU A 413 -27.72 1.05 -10.95
N HIS A 414 -28.65 1.97 -10.73
CA HIS A 414 -28.71 3.26 -11.38
C HIS A 414 -27.54 4.15 -10.95
N LEU A 415 -26.81 4.70 -11.94
CA LEU A 415 -25.60 5.50 -11.75
C LEU A 415 -25.86 7.01 -11.73
N ASN A 416 -27.13 7.43 -11.72
CA ASN A 416 -27.53 8.81 -11.67
C ASN A 416 -28.87 8.99 -10.94
N SER A 417 -29.16 10.22 -10.53
CA SER A 417 -30.47 10.57 -9.97
C SER A 417 -31.55 10.45 -11.05
N SER A 418 -32.22 9.30 -11.11
CA SER A 418 -33.51 9.17 -11.79
C SER A 418 -34.65 9.85 -11.01
N LYS A 419 -34.33 10.76 -10.09
CA LYS A 419 -35.21 11.34 -9.05
C LYS A 419 -35.21 12.88 -9.01
N ASP A 420 -34.71 13.55 -10.04
CA ASP A 420 -34.73 15.02 -10.13
C ASP A 420 -36.00 15.57 -10.81
N ILE A 421 -36.98 14.71 -11.09
CA ILE A 421 -38.33 15.04 -11.53
C ILE A 421 -39.31 14.24 -10.67
N SER A 422 -40.12 14.92 -9.84
CA SER A 422 -41.31 14.32 -9.25
C SER A 422 -42.49 14.51 -10.21
N VAL A 423 -43.03 13.41 -10.74
CA VAL A 423 -44.23 13.47 -11.59
C VAL A 423 -45.46 13.55 -10.69
N TYR A 424 -46.12 14.71 -10.71
CA TYR A 424 -47.39 14.94 -10.01
C TYR A 424 -48.56 14.60 -10.93
N VAL A 425 -49.49 13.78 -10.45
CA VAL A 425 -50.74 13.47 -11.17
C VAL A 425 -51.83 14.43 -10.68
N VAL A 426 -52.31 15.30 -11.57
CA VAL A 426 -53.41 16.24 -11.31
C VAL A 426 -54.64 15.50 -10.80
N LYS A 427 -55.22 15.95 -9.68
CA LYS A 427 -56.45 15.43 -9.10
C LYS A 427 -57.64 16.33 -9.45
N LYS A 428 -58.86 15.82 -9.28
CA LYS A 428 -60.10 16.59 -9.48
C LYS A 428 -60.14 17.75 -8.49
N GLY A 429 -60.10 18.99 -9.00
CA GLY A 429 -60.07 20.22 -8.21
C GLY A 429 -58.69 20.89 -8.07
N ASP A 430 -57.62 20.31 -8.63
CA ASP A 430 -56.30 20.94 -8.60
C ASP A 430 -56.17 22.15 -9.54
N SER A 431 -55.38 23.11 -9.10
CA SER A 431 -54.88 24.24 -9.90
C SER A 431 -53.34 24.28 -9.82
N LEU A 432 -52.68 24.97 -10.75
CA LEU A 432 -51.22 25.16 -10.65
C LEU A 432 -50.81 25.81 -9.33
N TRP A 433 -51.66 26.66 -8.74
CA TRP A 433 -51.39 27.32 -7.46
C TRP A 433 -51.50 26.37 -6.27
N THR A 434 -52.51 25.49 -6.22
CA THR A 434 -52.61 24.48 -5.15
C THR A 434 -51.48 23.45 -5.25
N ILE A 435 -51.11 23.03 -6.47
CA ILE A 435 -49.96 22.15 -6.70
C ILE A 435 -48.66 22.83 -6.25
N ALA A 436 -48.39 24.07 -6.70
CA ALA A 436 -47.23 24.86 -6.31
C ALA A 436 -47.07 25.00 -4.79
N LYS A 437 -48.17 25.33 -4.09
CA LYS A 437 -48.22 25.45 -2.64
C LYS A 437 -47.93 24.11 -1.94
N ASN A 438 -48.52 23.01 -2.42
CA ASN A 438 -48.34 21.69 -1.83
C ASN A 438 -46.96 21.07 -2.11
N THR A 439 -46.31 21.45 -3.21
CA THR A 439 -44.96 20.97 -3.57
C THR A 439 -43.83 21.91 -3.14
N SER A 440 -44.15 23.08 -2.60
CA SER A 440 -43.19 24.15 -2.26
C SER A 440 -42.31 24.61 -3.43
N VAL A 441 -42.88 24.68 -4.65
CA VAL A 441 -42.21 25.06 -5.90
C VAL A 441 -43.04 26.14 -6.59
N SER A 442 -42.43 27.19 -7.13
CA SER A 442 -43.21 28.28 -7.75
C SER A 442 -44.00 27.82 -8.98
N VAL A 443 -45.16 28.46 -9.20
CA VAL A 443 -46.02 28.23 -10.37
C VAL A 443 -45.21 28.43 -11.67
N GLU A 444 -44.28 29.39 -11.67
CA GLU A 444 -43.42 29.73 -12.79
C GLU A 444 -42.43 28.60 -13.09
N LYS A 445 -41.80 28.00 -12.07
CA LYS A 445 -40.94 26.81 -12.24
C LYS A 445 -41.73 25.62 -12.78
N ILE A 446 -42.94 25.37 -12.27
CA ILE A 446 -43.82 24.29 -12.77
C ILE A 446 -44.23 24.54 -14.23
N LYS A 447 -44.59 25.78 -14.59
CA LYS A 447 -44.88 26.17 -15.99
C LYS A 447 -43.66 25.97 -16.90
N GLN A 448 -42.48 26.38 -16.44
CA GLN A 448 -41.23 26.22 -17.20
C GLN A 448 -40.86 24.75 -17.44
N ALA A 449 -41.08 23.87 -16.45
CA ALA A 449 -40.84 22.43 -16.57
C ALA A 449 -41.89 21.67 -17.44
N ASN A 450 -43.02 22.30 -17.76
CA ASN A 450 -44.13 21.70 -18.52
C ASN A 450 -44.54 22.54 -19.74
N ARG A 451 -43.62 23.31 -20.35
CA ARG A 451 -43.89 24.18 -21.52
C ARG A 451 -44.52 23.45 -22.72
N ASN A 452 -44.36 22.14 -22.81
CA ASN A 452 -44.91 21.28 -23.85
C ASN A 452 -46.33 20.74 -23.55
N LYS A 453 -46.99 21.18 -22.46
CA LYS A 453 -48.33 20.74 -22.07
C LYS A 453 -49.30 21.91 -22.04
N ASN A 454 -50.59 21.65 -22.26
CA ASN A 454 -51.62 22.66 -22.01
C ASN A 454 -51.77 22.83 -20.49
N LEU A 455 -51.45 24.03 -20.01
CA LEU A 455 -51.51 24.42 -18.59
C LEU A 455 -52.60 25.47 -18.31
N ARG A 456 -53.41 25.85 -19.30
CA ARG A 456 -54.57 26.75 -19.11
C ARG A 456 -55.74 26.04 -18.45
N ILE A 457 -55.89 24.74 -18.70
CA ILE A 457 -56.90 23.86 -18.10
C ILE A 457 -56.18 22.58 -17.68
N LEU A 458 -56.22 22.23 -16.40
CA LEU A 458 -55.64 20.99 -15.89
C LEU A 458 -56.70 19.89 -15.86
N GLN A 459 -56.40 18.74 -16.46
CA GLN A 459 -57.30 17.58 -16.53
C GLN A 459 -56.94 16.58 -15.41
N PRO A 460 -57.90 16.01 -14.66
CA PRO A 460 -57.61 14.93 -13.70
C PRO A 460 -56.92 13.75 -14.40
N GLY A 461 -55.84 13.24 -13.81
CA GLY A 461 -54.96 12.23 -14.42
C GLY A 461 -53.80 12.80 -15.24
N GLN A 462 -53.81 14.10 -15.58
CA GLN A 462 -52.70 14.75 -16.29
C GLN A 462 -51.43 14.73 -15.44
N GLN A 463 -50.33 14.23 -16.02
CA GLN A 463 -49.03 14.20 -15.36
C GLN A 463 -48.28 15.52 -15.57
N LEU A 464 -47.75 16.11 -14.49
CA LEU A 464 -46.93 17.32 -14.49
C LEU A 464 -45.55 17.04 -13.89
N THR A 465 -44.50 17.52 -14.55
CA THR A 465 -43.11 17.50 -14.10
C THR A 465 -42.95 18.58 -13.02
N ILE A 466 -42.68 18.19 -11.77
CA ILE A 466 -42.37 19.14 -10.69
C ILE A 466 -40.84 19.18 -10.53
N PRO A 467 -40.17 20.29 -10.89
CA PRO A 467 -38.76 20.47 -10.60
C PRO A 467 -38.59 20.80 -9.10
N LYS A 468 -37.44 20.47 -8.51
CA LYS A 468 -37.16 20.92 -7.14
C LYS A 468 -36.97 22.44 -7.12
N ASN A 469 -37.32 23.08 -6.00
CA ASN A 469 -37.22 24.53 -5.82
C ASN A 469 -35.76 24.97 -5.66
#